data_AF-A0A067BVN3-F1
#
_entry.id   AF-A0A067BVN3-F1
#
_cell.length_a   1.000
_cell.length_b   1.000
_cell.length_c   1.000
_cell.angle_alpha   90.00
_cell.angle_beta   90.00
_cell.angle_gamma   90.00
#
_symmetry.space_group_name_H-M   'P 1'
#
loop_
_entity.id
_entity.type
_entity.pdbx_description
1 polymer ?
#
loop_
_entity_poly.entity_id
_entity_poly.type
_entity_poly.pdbx_seq_one_letter_code
_entity_poly.pdbx_strand_id
1 'polypeptide(L)'
;MADRPDDDAYELEAALMDMDQNEVAYLGVPLVHVTLRTLRQRDETTFVLQYRESHEMRHDVIGIVRDAAETRRRGRLERRSSNVFGGLFTSLARVERNPYAQHADEMFLELISAPSTPPRPTTPPRARLFDAVPKTSKVRQHFQQLFQTLPGQRAASLLVKPVQHSLCSVLFEFAEIFHTLYASARSREDAAHAALDVREFGGVLLQVLSFKYPPLQHDASLLEVAAESVEDALFLHLQPTLHNVFAQVYGADDEAWSTKLAHLKALPLDAYDMPHRFQSPCYDDAITVLSALGNARTPSAKVRCVAATCTSIDRCIKRHYASDPSMAVDRLNISADDLPSVLAYVVAQAVATHGHLASYVALMDAFLPPRLEAGEEGYSLAMLHAALTHLESIE
;
A
#
# COMPACT_ATOMS: atom_id res chain seq x y z
N MET A 1 37.21 -9.19 50.88
CA MET A 1 36.25 -8.50 50.00
C MET A 1 37.04 -7.44 49.27
N ALA A 2 37.30 -7.66 47.98
CA ALA A 2 38.06 -6.72 47.16
C ALA A 2 37.09 -5.64 46.65
N ASP A 3 37.43 -4.38 46.92
CA ASP A 3 36.77 -3.19 46.38
C ASP A 3 36.76 -3.25 44.84
N ARG A 4 35.60 -3.03 44.23
CA ARG A 4 35.45 -2.83 42.78
C ARG A 4 35.65 -1.34 42.49
N PRO A 5 36.76 -0.92 41.84
CA PRO A 5 37.04 0.49 41.57
C PRO A 5 36.46 0.99 40.23
N ASP A 6 35.77 0.14 39.47
CA ASP A 6 35.42 0.43 38.07
C ASP A 6 34.01 1.03 37.88
N ASP A 7 33.07 0.88 38.83
CA ASP A 7 31.69 1.38 38.67
C ASP A 7 31.63 2.92 38.69
N ASP A 8 32.46 3.59 39.49
CA ASP A 8 32.47 5.05 39.63
C ASP A 8 32.98 5.79 38.38
N ALA A 9 33.85 5.14 37.59
CA ALA A 9 34.40 5.73 36.37
C ALA A 9 33.37 5.79 35.24
N TYR A 10 32.52 4.77 35.14
CA TYR A 10 31.43 4.71 34.16
C TYR A 10 30.28 5.68 34.49
N GLU A 11 29.94 5.84 35.77
CA GLU A 11 28.95 6.84 36.20
C GLU A 11 29.44 8.27 35.93
N LEU A 12 30.72 8.55 36.16
CA LEU A 12 31.31 9.86 35.87
C LEU A 12 31.35 10.15 34.36
N GLU A 13 31.66 9.15 33.54
CA GLU A 13 31.64 9.26 32.07
C GLU A 13 30.22 9.56 31.55
N ALA A 14 29.21 8.86 32.06
CA ALA A 14 27.81 9.08 31.71
C ALA A 14 27.32 10.49 32.14
N ALA A 15 27.64 10.90 33.37
CA ALA A 15 27.28 12.21 33.89
C ALA A 15 27.93 13.36 33.10
N LEU A 16 29.17 13.16 32.61
CA LEU A 16 29.88 14.13 31.79
C LEU A 16 29.27 14.25 30.37
N MET A 17 28.78 13.16 29.80
CA MET A 17 28.19 13.14 28.46
C MET A 17 26.83 13.84 28.38
N ASP A 18 26.06 13.83 29.47
CA ASP A 18 24.74 14.48 29.59
C ASP A 18 24.81 16.02 29.79
N MET A 19 26.00 16.58 30.03
CA MET A 19 26.16 18.03 30.27
C MET A 19 26.10 18.85 28.98
N ASP A 20 25.35 19.96 29.01
CA ASP A 20 25.25 20.87 27.87
C ASP A 20 26.54 21.72 27.70
N GLN A 21 26.70 22.40 26.55
CA GLN A 21 27.91 23.20 26.27
C GLN A 21 28.14 24.36 27.26
N ASN A 22 27.08 24.84 27.93
CA ASN A 22 27.15 25.92 28.91
C ASN A 22 27.55 25.39 30.30
N GLU A 23 27.07 24.23 30.70
CA GLU A 23 27.40 23.57 31.96
C GLU A 23 28.87 23.12 32.01
N VAL A 24 29.39 22.65 30.88
CA VAL A 24 30.81 22.26 30.75
C VAL A 24 31.73 23.47 30.92
N ALA A 25 31.31 24.67 30.53
CA ALA A 25 32.09 25.90 30.69
C ALA A 25 32.27 26.32 32.17
N TYR A 26 31.39 25.88 33.07
CA TYR A 26 31.49 26.15 34.51
C TYR A 26 32.46 25.22 35.24
N LEU A 27 32.87 24.11 34.63
CA LEU A 27 33.78 23.15 35.26
C LEU A 27 35.24 23.65 35.30
N GLY A 28 35.59 24.75 34.64
CA GLY A 28 36.81 25.55 34.87
C GLY A 28 38.17 24.86 34.68
N VAL A 29 38.21 23.54 34.42
CA VAL A 29 39.44 22.74 34.39
C VAL A 29 39.75 22.34 32.95
N PRO A 30 40.93 22.71 32.40
CA PRO A 30 41.34 22.37 31.02
C PRO A 30 41.30 20.87 30.71
N LEU A 31 41.58 20.03 31.71
CA LEU A 31 41.58 18.56 31.57
C LEU A 31 40.18 18.02 31.25
N VAL A 32 39.13 18.54 31.88
CA VAL A 32 37.74 18.06 31.69
C VAL A 32 37.24 18.38 30.28
N HIS A 33 37.59 19.55 29.75
CA HIS A 33 37.29 19.90 28.35
C HIS A 33 38.00 19.00 27.34
N VAL A 34 39.24 18.58 27.62
CA VAL A 34 40.00 17.67 26.73
C VAL A 34 39.41 16.26 26.79
N THR A 35 39.06 15.76 27.98
CA THR A 35 38.42 14.45 28.16
C THR A 35 37.04 14.40 27.51
N LEU A 36 36.19 15.41 27.72
CA LEU A 36 34.89 15.50 27.05
C LEU A 36 34.99 15.61 25.53
N ARG A 37 35.97 16.36 25.04
CA ARG A 37 36.20 16.47 23.59
C ARG A 37 36.71 15.15 23.01
N THR A 38 37.55 14.41 23.72
CA THR A 38 38.03 13.09 23.29
C THR A 38 36.93 12.04 23.38
N LEU A 39 36.09 12.05 24.41
CA LEU A 39 34.93 11.16 24.54
C LEU A 39 33.89 11.44 23.45
N ARG A 40 33.53 12.70 23.22
CA ARG A 40 32.64 13.08 22.10
C ARG A 40 33.24 12.75 20.74
N GLN A 41 34.55 12.93 20.53
CA GLN A 41 35.23 12.49 19.30
C GLN A 41 35.28 10.96 19.18
N ARG A 42 35.37 10.23 20.29
CA ARG A 42 35.38 8.77 20.31
C ARG A 42 33.99 8.18 20.02
N ASP A 43 32.94 8.83 20.49
CA ASP A 43 31.56 8.49 20.12
C ASP A 43 31.23 8.90 18.69
N GLU A 44 31.67 10.08 18.24
CA GLU A 44 31.55 10.49 16.84
C GLU A 44 32.29 9.50 15.91
N THR A 45 33.48 9.03 16.29
CA THR A 45 34.22 8.04 15.49
C THR A 45 33.60 6.65 15.54
N THR A 46 33.08 6.21 16.69
CA THR A 46 32.36 4.93 16.81
C THR A 46 31.06 4.95 16.01
N PHE A 47 30.32 6.06 16.08
CA PHE A 47 29.12 6.30 15.27
C PHE A 47 29.45 6.34 13.78
N VAL A 48 30.51 7.05 13.36
CA VAL A 48 30.92 7.12 11.94
C VAL A 48 31.41 5.77 11.41
N LEU A 49 32.07 4.96 12.24
CA LEU A 49 32.51 3.61 11.87
C LEU A 49 31.32 2.65 11.76
N GLN A 50 30.42 2.61 12.75
CA GLN A 50 29.17 1.85 12.66
C GLN A 50 28.29 2.30 11.50
N TYR A 51 28.30 3.61 11.20
CA TYR A 51 27.58 4.18 10.06
C TYR A 51 28.17 3.68 8.74
N ARG A 52 29.49 3.75 8.55
CA ARG A 52 30.16 3.23 7.34
C ARG A 52 29.95 1.73 7.19
N GLU A 53 30.17 0.97 8.26
CA GLU A 53 30.00 -0.48 8.26
C GLU A 53 28.55 -0.86 7.90
N SER A 54 27.56 -0.18 8.47
CA SER A 54 26.15 -0.43 8.12
C SER A 54 25.79 -0.04 6.68
N HIS A 55 26.39 1.00 6.12
CA HIS A 55 26.11 1.46 4.75
C HIS A 55 26.78 0.56 3.71
N GLU A 56 28.02 0.18 3.95
CA GLU A 56 28.77 -0.74 3.10
C GLU A 56 28.11 -2.12 3.11
N MET A 57 27.73 -2.63 4.30
CA MET A 57 26.98 -3.89 4.40
C MET A 57 25.59 -3.81 3.75
N ARG A 58 24.98 -2.63 3.63
CA ARG A 58 23.65 -2.50 3.03
C ARG A 58 23.66 -2.83 1.54
N HIS A 59 24.69 -2.38 0.81
CA HIS A 59 24.84 -2.71 -0.61
C HIS A 59 25.03 -4.22 -0.83
N ASP A 60 25.80 -4.87 0.04
CA ASP A 60 25.98 -6.32 0.00
C ASP A 60 24.67 -7.07 0.27
N VAL A 61 23.86 -6.61 1.24
CA VAL A 61 22.54 -7.17 1.52
C VAL A 61 21.62 -7.04 0.31
N ILE A 62 21.56 -5.86 -0.33
CA ILE A 62 20.75 -5.64 -1.55
C ILE A 62 21.20 -6.59 -2.66
N GLY A 63 22.51 -6.75 -2.86
CA GLY A 63 23.08 -7.68 -3.84
C GLY A 63 22.67 -9.13 -3.57
N ILE A 64 22.83 -9.61 -2.34
CA ILE A 64 22.47 -10.98 -1.92
C ILE A 64 20.97 -11.22 -2.12
N VAL A 65 20.12 -10.29 -1.71
CA VAL A 65 18.66 -10.40 -1.86
C VAL A 65 18.27 -10.42 -3.34
N ARG A 66 18.87 -9.53 -4.15
CA ARG A 66 18.61 -9.49 -5.60
C ARG A 66 19.00 -10.80 -6.28
N ASP A 67 20.20 -11.31 -6.01
CA ASP A 67 20.71 -12.52 -6.66
C ASP A 67 19.90 -13.76 -6.22
N ALA A 68 19.48 -13.82 -4.95
CA ALA A 68 18.56 -14.85 -4.46
C ALA A 68 17.17 -14.74 -5.12
N ALA A 69 16.64 -13.52 -5.27
CA ALA A 69 15.35 -13.29 -5.93
C ALA A 69 15.41 -13.63 -7.43
N GLU A 70 16.51 -13.31 -8.11
CA GLU A 70 16.72 -13.68 -9.51
C GLU A 70 16.83 -15.20 -9.68
N THR A 71 17.58 -15.87 -8.82
CA THR A 71 17.68 -17.34 -8.81
C THR A 71 16.31 -17.98 -8.60
N ARG A 72 15.50 -17.42 -7.69
CA ARG A 72 14.12 -17.86 -7.43
C ARG A 72 13.20 -17.65 -8.63
N ARG A 73 13.29 -16.50 -9.30
CA ARG A 73 12.50 -16.18 -10.50
C ARG A 73 12.79 -17.12 -11.66
N ARG A 74 14.04 -17.58 -11.82
CA ARG A 74 14.42 -18.56 -12.85
C ARG A 74 13.93 -19.98 -12.53
N GLY A 75 13.55 -20.25 -11.28
CA GLY A 75 12.98 -21.51 -10.84
C GLY A 75 11.48 -21.59 -11.11
N ARG A 76 10.88 -22.77 -10.87
CA ARG A 76 9.43 -22.96 -10.98
C ARG A 76 8.70 -22.30 -9.81
N LEU A 77 7.53 -21.71 -10.09
CA LEU A 77 6.63 -21.11 -9.08
C LEU A 77 6.33 -22.04 -7.89
N GLU A 78 6.11 -23.33 -8.12
CA GLU A 78 5.74 -24.32 -7.08
C GLU A 78 6.85 -24.59 -6.05
N ARG A 79 8.11 -24.27 -6.36
CA ARG A 79 9.28 -24.56 -5.51
C ARG A 79 9.73 -23.37 -4.67
N ARG A 80 8.88 -22.34 -4.55
CA ARG A 80 9.19 -21.14 -3.75
C ARG A 80 9.05 -21.47 -2.26
N SER A 81 10.17 -21.65 -1.57
CA SER A 81 10.18 -22.04 -0.14
C SER A 81 10.85 -21.04 0.80
N SER A 82 11.36 -19.90 0.32
CA SER A 82 12.05 -18.92 1.16
C SER A 82 11.51 -17.50 0.98
N ASN A 83 11.36 -16.81 2.10
CA ASN A 83 11.12 -15.36 2.15
C ASN A 83 12.43 -14.63 1.90
N VAL A 84 12.71 -14.34 0.63
CA VAL A 84 13.99 -13.74 0.21
C VAL A 84 14.06 -12.28 0.65
N PHE A 85 12.94 -11.57 0.59
CA PHE A 85 12.92 -10.14 0.89
C PHE A 85 12.96 -9.81 2.38
N GLY A 86 12.72 -10.78 3.26
CA GLY A 86 13.01 -10.67 4.69
C GLY A 86 14.48 -10.29 4.95
N GLY A 87 15.40 -10.66 4.06
CA GLY A 87 16.81 -10.25 4.13
C GLY A 87 17.03 -8.73 4.10
N LEU A 88 16.12 -7.96 3.49
CA LEU A 88 16.22 -6.50 3.50
C LEU A 88 15.99 -5.90 4.91
N PHE A 89 15.55 -6.68 5.88
CA PHE A 89 15.30 -6.21 7.25
C PHE A 89 16.41 -6.62 8.23
N THR A 90 17.36 -7.48 7.86
CA THR A 90 18.34 -8.08 8.79
C THR A 90 19.46 -7.15 9.26
N SER A 91 19.61 -5.97 8.64
CA SER A 91 20.67 -4.99 8.95
C SER A 91 20.13 -3.60 9.23
N LEU A 92 18.85 -3.50 9.62
CA LEU A 92 18.28 -2.23 10.05
C LEU A 92 18.81 -1.83 11.43
N ALA A 93 19.02 -0.53 11.63
CA ALA A 93 19.38 0.00 12.94
C ALA A 93 18.26 -0.32 13.95
N ARG A 94 18.64 -0.69 15.18
CA ARG A 94 17.67 -1.00 16.25
C ARG A 94 16.77 0.18 16.61
N VAL A 95 17.29 1.39 16.45
CA VAL A 95 16.59 2.66 16.67
C VAL A 95 16.67 3.47 15.38
N GLU A 96 15.60 4.20 15.08
CA GLU A 96 15.58 5.09 13.92
C GLU A 96 16.66 6.16 14.07
N ARG A 97 17.50 6.33 13.04
CA ARG A 97 18.65 7.24 13.10
C ARG A 97 18.24 8.70 13.12
N ASN A 98 17.07 8.99 12.57
CA ASN A 98 16.55 10.34 12.48
C ASN A 98 15.72 10.65 13.73
N PRO A 99 16.16 11.59 14.60
CA PRO A 99 15.46 11.90 15.84
C PRO A 99 14.03 12.41 15.58
N TYR A 100 13.78 13.05 14.44
CA TYR A 100 12.43 13.47 14.06
C TYR A 100 11.52 12.29 13.71
N ALA A 101 12.07 11.26 13.05
CA ALA A 101 11.31 10.05 12.73
C ALA A 101 11.04 9.23 14.00
N GLN A 102 12.04 9.11 14.88
CA GLN A 102 11.86 8.47 16.18
C GLN A 102 10.77 9.18 17.01
N HIS A 103 10.83 10.50 17.13
CA HIS A 103 9.82 11.27 17.85
C HIS A 103 8.43 11.13 17.22
N ALA A 104 8.32 11.13 15.88
CA ALA A 104 7.06 10.90 15.19
C ALA A 104 6.48 9.51 15.50
N ASP A 105 7.32 8.47 15.56
CA ASP A 105 6.90 7.11 15.89
C ASP A 105 6.44 6.99 17.35
N GLU A 106 7.14 7.63 18.29
CA GLU A 106 6.77 7.68 19.70
C GLU A 106 5.42 8.37 19.89
N MET A 107 5.25 9.56 19.31
CA MET A 107 3.98 10.30 19.33
C MET A 107 2.83 9.51 18.70
N PHE A 108 3.10 8.81 17.59
CA PHE A 108 2.12 7.95 16.94
C PHE A 108 1.73 6.77 17.83
N LEU A 109 2.69 6.11 18.46
CA LEU A 109 2.46 4.97 19.33
C LEU A 109 1.62 5.35 20.56
N GLU A 110 1.93 6.47 21.21
CA GLU A 110 1.11 7.01 22.30
C GLU A 110 -0.34 7.23 21.86
N LEU A 111 -0.51 7.82 20.67
CA LEU A 111 -1.81 8.19 20.14
C LEU A 111 -2.70 6.99 19.80
N ILE A 112 -2.14 5.91 19.25
CA ILE A 112 -2.91 4.70 18.93
C ILE A 112 -3.13 3.83 20.17
N SER A 113 -2.22 3.89 21.16
CA SER A 113 -2.32 3.18 22.43
C SER A 113 -3.31 3.81 23.41
N ALA A 114 -3.58 5.11 23.29
CA ALA A 114 -4.52 5.80 24.17
C ALA A 114 -5.92 5.15 24.12
N PRO A 115 -6.56 4.85 25.26
CA PRO A 115 -7.92 4.32 25.26
C PRO A 115 -8.86 5.32 24.59
N SER A 116 -9.80 4.83 23.78
CA SER A 116 -10.81 5.67 23.14
C SER A 116 -11.76 6.22 24.20
N THR A 117 -11.38 7.29 24.91
CA THR A 117 -12.23 7.91 25.92
C THR A 117 -13.39 8.63 25.23
N PRO A 118 -14.66 8.29 25.52
CA PRO A 118 -15.78 9.08 25.05
C PRO A 118 -15.68 10.49 25.65
N PRO A 119 -16.05 11.55 24.89
CA PRO A 119 -15.97 12.91 25.39
C PRO A 119 -16.86 13.06 26.63
N ARG A 120 -16.27 13.51 27.76
CA ARG A 120 -17.05 13.86 28.96
C ARG A 120 -18.06 14.97 28.60
N PRO A 121 -19.28 14.97 29.18
CA PRO A 121 -20.29 15.99 28.89
C PRO A 121 -19.82 17.43 29.22
N THR A 122 -18.77 17.59 30.01
CA THR A 122 -18.21 18.89 30.44
C THR A 122 -17.09 19.43 29.55
N THR A 123 -16.68 18.75 28.46
CA THR A 123 -15.59 19.25 27.61
C THR A 123 -16.05 20.47 26.79
N PRO A 124 -15.32 21.62 26.84
CA PRO A 124 -15.71 22.84 26.14
C PRO A 124 -15.82 22.62 24.62
N PRO A 125 -16.71 23.33 23.91
CA PRO A 125 -17.02 23.08 22.50
C PRO A 125 -15.79 23.11 21.56
N ARG A 126 -14.77 23.92 21.90
CA ARG A 126 -13.52 24.03 21.13
C ARG A 126 -12.60 22.82 21.24
N ALA A 127 -12.64 22.07 22.35
CA ALA A 127 -11.83 20.87 22.54
C ALA A 127 -12.45 19.62 21.89
N ARG A 128 -13.77 19.64 21.61
CA ARG A 128 -14.48 18.54 20.92
C ARG A 128 -14.07 18.36 19.46
N LEU A 129 -13.42 19.36 18.83
CA LEU A 129 -13.00 19.29 17.43
C LEU A 129 -11.72 18.49 17.21
N PHE A 130 -10.83 18.40 18.21
CA PHE A 130 -9.54 17.69 18.06
C PHE A 130 -9.60 16.21 18.49
N ASP A 131 -10.61 15.82 19.27
CA ASP A 131 -10.88 14.43 19.66
C ASP A 131 -11.72 13.64 18.62
N ALA A 132 -12.12 14.26 17.52
CA ALA A 132 -13.10 13.70 16.58
C ALA A 132 -12.51 12.87 15.43
N VAL A 133 -11.17 12.81 15.27
CA VAL A 133 -10.54 12.07 14.17
C VAL A 133 -10.37 10.59 14.55
N PRO A 134 -10.99 9.63 13.82
CA PRO A 134 -10.84 8.21 14.09
C PRO A 134 -9.38 7.76 14.11
N LYS A 135 -9.04 6.80 14.98
CA LYS A 135 -7.68 6.22 15.05
C LYS A 135 -7.21 5.69 13.70
N THR A 136 -8.11 5.10 12.91
CA THR A 136 -7.88 4.64 11.53
C THR A 136 -7.35 5.76 10.63
N SER A 137 -7.94 6.96 10.68
CA SER A 137 -7.46 8.11 9.90
C SER A 137 -6.05 8.54 10.31
N LYS A 138 -5.72 8.43 11.60
CA LYS A 138 -4.40 8.77 12.13
C LYS A 138 -3.33 7.74 11.73
N VAL A 139 -3.67 6.45 11.74
CA VAL A 139 -2.81 5.37 11.18
C VAL A 139 -2.51 5.63 9.71
N ARG A 140 -3.55 5.91 8.92
CA ARG A 140 -3.38 6.24 7.49
C ARG A 140 -2.47 7.43 7.29
N GLN A 141 -2.66 8.51 8.05
CA GLN A 141 -1.83 9.71 7.95
C GLN A 141 -0.37 9.43 8.32
N HIS A 142 -0.11 8.71 9.42
CA HIS A 142 1.25 8.36 9.84
C HIS A 142 1.97 7.53 8.78
N PHE A 143 1.33 6.50 8.25
CA PHE A 143 1.95 5.65 7.21
C PHE A 143 2.08 6.34 5.86
N GLN A 144 1.15 7.22 5.51
CA GLN A 144 1.36 8.11 4.37
C GLN A 144 2.59 8.99 4.58
N GLN A 145 2.81 9.57 5.76
CA GLN A 145 4.02 10.37 6.02
C GLN A 145 5.30 9.53 6.04
N LEU A 146 5.23 8.32 6.59
CA LEU A 146 6.35 7.38 6.67
C LEU A 146 6.82 6.94 5.28
N PHE A 147 5.89 6.61 4.37
CA PHE A 147 6.20 6.11 3.04
C PHE A 147 6.22 7.18 1.94
N GLN A 148 5.52 8.30 2.11
CA GLN A 148 5.56 9.41 1.14
C GLN A 148 6.73 10.35 1.44
N THR A 149 7.92 10.00 0.97
CA THR A 149 8.80 11.05 0.45
C THR A 149 8.43 11.25 -1.01
N LEU A 150 7.50 12.19 -1.28
CA LEU A 150 7.05 12.54 -2.64
C LEU A 150 8.24 12.59 -3.63
N PRO A 151 8.20 11.84 -4.76
CA PRO A 151 9.22 11.96 -5.82
C PRO A 151 9.33 13.37 -6.44
N GLY A 152 8.43 14.29 -6.10
CA GLY A 152 8.45 15.70 -6.53
C GLY A 152 8.87 16.72 -5.46
N GLN A 153 8.96 16.36 -4.17
CA GLN A 153 9.40 17.31 -3.12
C GLN A 153 10.91 17.49 -3.04
N ARG A 154 11.71 16.68 -3.75
CA ARG A 154 13.13 16.98 -3.98
C ARG A 154 13.34 18.32 -4.70
N ALA A 155 12.33 18.84 -5.41
CA ALA A 155 12.41 20.07 -6.20
C ALA A 155 11.65 21.27 -5.60
N ALA A 156 10.65 21.07 -4.73
CA ALA A 156 9.74 22.15 -4.30
C ALA A 156 10.05 22.75 -2.91
N SER A 157 10.87 22.09 -2.08
CA SER A 157 11.30 22.67 -0.80
C SER A 157 12.80 22.45 -0.59
N LEU A 158 13.59 23.40 -1.05
CA LEU A 158 15.05 23.43 -0.86
C LEU A 158 15.47 23.59 0.62
N LEU A 159 14.52 23.73 1.55
CA LEU A 159 14.77 24.12 2.94
C LEU A 159 14.55 22.99 3.96
N VAL A 160 13.89 21.88 3.61
CA VAL A 160 13.67 20.77 4.54
C VAL A 160 14.01 19.46 3.82
N LYS A 161 15.13 18.83 4.21
CA LYS A 161 15.44 17.47 3.76
C LYS A 161 14.28 16.56 4.18
N PRO A 162 13.72 15.75 3.27
CA PRO A 162 12.69 14.79 3.65
C PRO A 162 13.24 13.89 4.75
N VAL A 163 12.46 13.70 5.81
CA VAL A 163 12.79 12.82 6.92
C VAL A 163 12.88 11.40 6.36
N GLN A 164 14.10 10.89 6.17
CA GLN A 164 14.30 9.52 5.72
C GLN A 164 14.07 8.57 6.88
N HIS A 165 12.97 7.84 6.84
CA HIS A 165 12.65 6.76 7.76
C HIS A 165 13.21 5.44 7.20
N SER A 166 13.86 4.61 8.02
CA SER A 166 14.49 3.33 7.61
C SER A 166 13.58 2.41 6.78
N LEU A 167 12.33 2.19 7.19
CA LEU A 167 11.34 1.41 6.44
C LEU A 167 11.03 1.98 5.05
N CYS A 168 11.07 3.30 4.86
CA CYS A 168 10.92 3.92 3.55
C CYS A 168 12.14 3.62 2.66
N SER A 169 13.35 3.63 3.23
CA SER A 169 14.56 3.20 2.51
C SER A 169 14.46 1.73 2.07
N VAL A 170 13.98 0.84 2.94
CA VAL A 170 13.77 -0.59 2.60
C VAL A 170 12.78 -0.75 1.44
N LEU A 171 11.71 0.04 1.44
CA LEU A 171 10.73 0.05 0.34
C LEU A 171 11.37 0.50 -0.98
N PHE A 172 12.24 1.51 -0.97
CA PHE A 172 12.95 1.95 -2.16
C PHE A 172 13.94 0.91 -2.69
N GLU A 173 14.66 0.25 -1.79
CA GLU A 173 15.58 -0.82 -2.18
C GLU A 173 14.84 -2.02 -2.76
N PHE A 174 13.69 -2.40 -2.18
CA PHE A 174 12.82 -3.40 -2.78
C PHE A 174 12.35 -2.96 -4.17
N ALA A 175 11.93 -1.71 -4.33
CA ALA A 175 11.52 -1.18 -5.62
C ALA A 175 12.66 -1.23 -6.66
N GLU A 176 13.88 -0.89 -6.28
CA GLU A 176 15.06 -1.00 -7.14
C GLU A 176 15.31 -2.43 -7.62
N ILE A 177 15.28 -3.40 -6.69
CA ILE A 177 15.40 -4.82 -7.01
C ILE A 177 14.27 -5.25 -7.94
N PHE A 178 13.03 -4.90 -7.61
CA PHE A 178 11.83 -5.25 -8.38
C PHE A 178 11.92 -4.72 -9.81
N HIS A 179 12.26 -3.43 -9.98
CA HIS A 179 12.41 -2.81 -11.30
C HIS A 179 13.50 -3.50 -12.12
N THR A 180 14.63 -3.83 -11.49
CA THR A 180 15.73 -4.55 -12.16
C THR A 180 15.32 -5.94 -12.62
N LEU A 181 14.59 -6.68 -11.77
CA LEU A 181 14.14 -8.03 -12.10
C LEU A 181 13.10 -8.00 -13.22
N TYR A 182 12.08 -7.15 -13.12
CA TYR A 182 10.87 -7.26 -13.94
C TYR A 182 10.77 -6.26 -15.09
N ALA A 183 11.77 -5.40 -15.31
CA ALA A 183 11.79 -4.43 -16.43
C ALA A 183 11.56 -5.05 -17.82
N SER A 184 11.89 -6.35 -17.99
CA SER A 184 11.77 -7.07 -19.25
C SER A 184 10.98 -8.37 -19.13
N ALA A 185 9.95 -8.41 -18.29
CA ALA A 185 9.05 -9.55 -18.18
C ALA A 185 8.41 -9.90 -19.54
N ARG A 186 8.33 -11.18 -19.89
CA ARG A 186 7.80 -11.62 -21.19
C ARG A 186 6.74 -12.72 -21.09
N SER A 187 6.52 -13.25 -19.89
CA SER A 187 5.67 -14.43 -19.70
C SER A 187 4.66 -14.23 -18.57
N ARG A 188 3.55 -14.98 -18.63
CA ARG A 188 2.59 -15.06 -17.52
C ARG A 188 3.23 -15.58 -16.23
N GLU A 189 4.28 -16.41 -16.35
CA GLU A 189 5.07 -16.86 -15.20
C GLU A 189 5.85 -15.71 -14.57
N ASP A 190 6.46 -14.81 -15.36
CA ASP A 190 7.09 -13.59 -14.83
C ASP A 190 6.09 -12.70 -14.08
N ALA A 191 4.88 -12.52 -14.62
CA ALA A 191 3.83 -11.74 -13.97
C ALA A 191 3.39 -12.36 -12.64
N ALA A 192 3.26 -13.70 -12.59
CA ALA A 192 2.98 -14.42 -11.36
C ALA A 192 4.13 -14.30 -10.35
N HIS A 193 5.39 -14.38 -10.80
CA HIS A 193 6.55 -14.18 -9.94
C HIS A 193 6.57 -12.77 -9.34
N ALA A 194 6.34 -11.75 -10.16
CA ALA A 194 6.25 -10.35 -9.75
C ALA A 194 5.13 -10.15 -8.72
N ALA A 195 3.94 -10.69 -8.95
CA ALA A 195 2.83 -10.55 -8.03
C ALA A 195 3.12 -11.18 -6.66
N LEU A 196 3.68 -12.39 -6.66
CA LEU A 196 4.08 -13.07 -5.43
C LEU A 196 5.20 -12.34 -4.68
N ASP A 197 6.18 -11.77 -5.38
CA ASP A 197 7.25 -10.97 -4.77
C ASP A 197 6.71 -9.75 -4.03
N VAL A 198 5.79 -9.01 -4.68
CA VAL A 198 5.16 -7.82 -4.08
C VAL A 198 4.29 -8.20 -2.88
N ARG A 199 3.53 -9.29 -2.98
CA ARG A 199 2.70 -9.79 -1.86
C ARG A 199 3.56 -10.25 -0.68
N GLU A 200 4.63 -10.98 -0.94
CA GLU A 200 5.59 -11.43 0.07
C GLU A 200 6.22 -10.24 0.79
N PHE A 201 6.78 -9.28 0.04
CA PHE A 201 7.37 -8.08 0.62
C PHE A 201 6.35 -7.25 1.43
N GLY A 202 5.14 -7.05 0.88
CA GLY A 202 4.07 -6.34 1.59
C GLY A 202 3.67 -7.03 2.89
N GLY A 203 3.60 -8.36 2.90
CA GLY A 203 3.36 -9.15 4.11
C GLY A 203 4.46 -8.99 5.16
N VAL A 204 5.73 -9.01 4.75
CA VAL A 204 6.87 -8.78 5.65
C VAL A 204 6.84 -7.36 6.21
N LEU A 205 6.61 -6.36 5.36
CA LEU A 205 6.55 -4.97 5.79
C LEU A 205 5.41 -4.75 6.79
N LEU A 206 4.23 -5.33 6.56
CA LEU A 206 3.12 -5.29 7.50
C LEU A 206 3.45 -5.99 8.82
N GLN A 207 4.15 -7.12 8.78
CA GLN A 207 4.61 -7.83 9.98
C GLN A 207 5.60 -6.97 10.79
N VAL A 208 6.54 -6.30 10.12
CA VAL A 208 7.50 -5.39 10.75
C VAL A 208 6.79 -4.19 11.37
N LEU A 209 5.80 -3.59 10.67
CA LEU A 209 4.97 -2.53 11.23
C LEU A 209 4.18 -3.01 12.46
N SER A 210 3.62 -4.22 12.39
CA SER A 210 2.89 -4.81 13.51
C SER A 210 3.78 -5.09 14.72
N PHE A 211 5.06 -5.40 14.50
CA PHE A 211 6.05 -5.54 15.58
C PHE A 211 6.47 -4.19 16.14
N LYS A 212 6.71 -3.19 15.27
CA LYS A 212 7.08 -1.83 15.66
C LYS A 212 5.95 -1.10 16.39
N TYR A 213 4.70 -1.36 16.02
CA TYR A 213 3.49 -0.77 16.60
C TYR A 213 2.53 -1.86 17.10
N PRO A 214 2.77 -2.43 18.31
CA PRO A 214 1.98 -3.53 18.86
C PRO A 214 0.46 -3.33 18.88
N PRO A 215 -0.10 -2.12 19.11
CA PRO A 215 -1.54 -1.90 19.07
C PRO A 215 -2.22 -2.31 17.76
N LEU A 216 -1.49 -2.31 16.63
CA LEU A 216 -2.03 -2.79 15.35
C LEU A 216 -2.41 -4.27 15.38
N GLN A 217 -1.71 -5.09 16.16
CA GLN A 217 -2.01 -6.53 16.25
C GLN A 217 -3.31 -6.81 17.02
N HIS A 218 -3.72 -5.86 17.88
CA HIS A 218 -4.85 -6.03 18.79
C HIS A 218 -6.15 -5.41 18.27
N ASP A 219 -6.08 -4.62 17.19
CA ASP A 219 -7.23 -3.97 16.57
C ASP A 219 -7.24 -4.27 15.06
N ALA A 220 -8.17 -5.15 14.65
CA ALA A 220 -8.32 -5.57 13.26
C ALA A 220 -8.56 -4.39 12.31
N SER A 221 -9.28 -3.35 12.74
CA SER A 221 -9.56 -2.17 11.91
C SER A 221 -8.30 -1.33 11.65
N LEU A 222 -7.40 -1.24 12.63
CA LEU A 222 -6.12 -0.56 12.45
C LEU A 222 -5.18 -1.38 11.57
N LEU A 223 -5.18 -2.70 11.73
CA LEU A 223 -4.38 -3.60 10.90
C LEU A 223 -4.81 -3.56 9.43
N GLU A 224 -6.12 -3.50 9.16
CA GLU A 224 -6.64 -3.36 7.80
C GLU A 224 -6.18 -2.05 7.16
N VAL A 225 -6.27 -0.92 7.86
CA VAL A 225 -5.80 0.38 7.37
C VAL A 225 -4.27 0.39 7.20
N ALA A 226 -3.54 -0.32 8.07
CA ALA A 226 -2.11 -0.52 7.92
C ALA A 226 -1.78 -1.27 6.63
N ALA A 227 -2.49 -2.37 6.35
CA ALA A 227 -2.32 -3.16 5.15
C ALA A 227 -2.64 -2.36 3.88
N GLU A 228 -3.71 -1.56 3.89
CA GLU A 228 -4.03 -0.64 2.79
C GLU A 228 -2.92 0.40 2.57
N SER A 229 -2.40 0.98 3.65
CA SER A 229 -1.35 1.99 3.56
C SER A 229 -0.03 1.42 3.00
N VAL A 230 0.28 0.15 3.33
CA VAL A 230 1.40 -0.59 2.75
C VAL A 230 1.18 -0.87 1.27
N GLU A 231 -0.02 -1.29 0.88
CA GLU A 231 -0.39 -1.49 -0.53
C GLU A 231 -0.26 -0.18 -1.32
N ASP A 232 -0.82 0.92 -0.82
CA ASP A 232 -0.72 2.25 -1.44
C ASP A 232 0.73 2.67 -1.64
N ALA A 233 1.58 2.48 -0.62
CA ALA A 233 3.00 2.80 -0.67
C ALA A 233 3.75 1.94 -1.70
N LEU A 234 3.50 0.64 -1.73
CA LEU A 234 4.10 -0.27 -2.69
C LEU A 234 3.73 0.11 -4.12
N PHE A 235 2.43 0.22 -4.40
CA PHE A 235 1.96 0.50 -5.74
C PHE A 235 2.37 1.90 -6.21
N LEU A 236 2.51 2.88 -5.30
CA LEU A 236 3.07 4.19 -5.67
C LEU A 236 4.48 4.08 -6.30
N HIS A 237 5.32 3.15 -5.81
CA HIS A 237 6.71 3.00 -6.28
C HIS A 237 6.90 1.92 -7.34
N LEU A 238 6.00 0.94 -7.39
CA LEU A 238 6.09 -0.22 -8.26
C LEU A 238 5.23 -0.11 -9.52
N GLN A 239 4.20 0.75 -9.51
CA GLN A 239 3.20 0.83 -10.58
C GLN A 239 3.79 0.90 -11.99
N PRO A 240 4.81 1.72 -12.30
CA PRO A 240 5.31 1.81 -13.68
C PRO A 240 5.77 0.46 -14.24
N THR A 241 6.54 -0.30 -13.46
CA THR A 241 7.03 -1.60 -13.89
C THR A 241 5.96 -2.67 -13.76
N LEU A 242 5.25 -2.73 -12.63
CA LEU A 242 4.23 -3.75 -12.41
C LEU A 242 3.10 -3.65 -13.44
N HIS A 243 2.61 -2.45 -13.74
CA HIS A 243 1.61 -2.27 -14.78
C HIS A 243 2.16 -2.64 -16.16
N ASN A 244 3.40 -2.27 -16.47
CA ASN A 244 4.05 -2.66 -17.72
C ASN A 244 4.23 -4.18 -17.85
N VAL A 245 4.55 -4.90 -16.77
CA VAL A 245 4.63 -6.37 -16.75
C VAL A 245 3.30 -6.98 -17.19
N PHE A 246 2.19 -6.56 -16.57
CA PHE A 246 0.87 -7.07 -16.92
C PHE A 246 0.44 -6.63 -18.34
N ALA A 247 0.64 -5.36 -18.70
CA ALA A 247 0.32 -4.83 -20.03
C ALA A 247 1.09 -5.55 -21.15
N GLN A 248 2.35 -5.92 -20.94
CA GLN A 248 3.13 -6.66 -21.94
C GLN A 248 2.66 -8.12 -22.05
N VAL A 249 2.38 -8.76 -20.92
CA VAL A 249 2.03 -10.18 -20.85
C VAL A 249 0.60 -10.44 -21.35
N TYR A 250 -0.33 -9.53 -21.09
CA TYR A 250 -1.73 -9.62 -21.48
C TYR A 250 -2.09 -8.73 -22.68
N GLY A 251 -1.11 -8.10 -23.33
CA GLY A 251 -1.36 -7.15 -24.42
C GLY A 251 -2.13 -7.73 -25.61
N ALA A 252 -1.89 -9.01 -25.95
CA ALA A 252 -2.65 -9.69 -27.01
C ALA A 252 -4.12 -9.91 -26.60
N ASP A 253 -4.36 -10.25 -25.33
CA ASP A 253 -5.72 -10.41 -24.79
C ASP A 253 -6.43 -9.05 -24.72
N ASP A 254 -5.72 -7.99 -24.31
CA ASP A 254 -6.22 -6.62 -24.30
C ASP A 254 -6.61 -6.13 -25.70
N GLU A 255 -5.82 -6.43 -26.73
CA GLU A 255 -6.14 -6.07 -28.12
C GLU A 255 -7.38 -6.81 -28.65
N ALA A 256 -7.47 -8.11 -28.34
CA ALA A 256 -8.63 -8.93 -28.67
C ALA A 256 -9.91 -8.38 -27.99
N TRP A 257 -9.84 -8.06 -26.70
CA TRP A 257 -10.93 -7.45 -25.95
C TRP A 257 -11.28 -6.06 -26.50
N SER A 258 -10.30 -5.22 -26.82
CA SER A 258 -10.54 -3.89 -27.38
C SER A 258 -11.32 -3.96 -28.69
N THR A 259 -10.95 -4.88 -29.58
CA THR A 259 -11.64 -5.10 -30.86
C THR A 259 -13.06 -5.61 -30.65
N LYS A 260 -13.22 -6.61 -29.77
CA LYS A 260 -14.52 -7.19 -29.45
C LYS A 260 -15.47 -6.18 -28.80
N LEU A 261 -15.02 -5.43 -27.80
CA LEU A 261 -15.83 -4.42 -27.12
C LEU A 261 -16.19 -3.26 -28.05
N ALA A 262 -15.31 -2.87 -28.97
CA ALA A 262 -15.63 -1.86 -29.98
C ALA A 262 -16.75 -2.32 -30.92
N HIS A 263 -16.79 -3.61 -31.28
CA HIS A 263 -17.89 -4.20 -32.04
C HIS A 263 -19.17 -4.25 -31.21
N LEU A 264 -19.11 -4.82 -29.99
CA LEU A 264 -20.25 -4.99 -29.10
C LEU A 264 -20.91 -3.65 -28.75
N LYS A 265 -20.12 -2.59 -28.56
CA LYS A 265 -20.64 -1.24 -28.31
C LYS A 265 -21.64 -0.75 -29.37
N ALA A 266 -21.46 -1.17 -30.63
CA ALA A 266 -22.33 -0.80 -31.74
C ALA A 266 -23.59 -1.66 -31.85
N LEU A 267 -23.69 -2.76 -31.08
CA LEU A 267 -24.85 -3.64 -31.09
C LEU A 267 -26.03 -3.03 -30.31
N PRO A 268 -27.27 -3.40 -30.68
CA PRO A 268 -28.44 -3.02 -29.90
C PRO A 268 -28.42 -3.69 -28.51
N LEU A 269 -29.13 -3.08 -27.55
CA LEU A 269 -29.27 -3.59 -26.17
C LEU A 269 -29.77 -5.03 -26.10
N ASP A 270 -30.62 -5.45 -27.05
CA ASP A 270 -31.17 -6.80 -27.11
C ASP A 270 -30.10 -7.88 -27.33
N ALA A 271 -28.94 -7.53 -27.90
CA ALA A 271 -27.84 -8.47 -28.13
C ALA A 271 -27.12 -8.89 -26.84
N TYR A 272 -27.37 -8.20 -25.71
CA TYR A 272 -26.74 -8.49 -24.43
C TYR A 272 -27.55 -9.47 -23.57
N ASP A 273 -28.66 -10.03 -24.08
CA ASP A 273 -29.60 -10.88 -23.34
C ASP A 273 -30.11 -10.26 -22.03
N MET A 274 -30.16 -8.92 -22.00
CA MET A 274 -30.59 -8.18 -20.83
C MET A 274 -32.11 -8.31 -20.67
N PRO A 275 -32.63 -8.67 -19.47
CA PRO A 275 -34.06 -8.69 -19.22
C PRO A 275 -34.71 -7.34 -19.56
N HIS A 276 -35.88 -7.34 -20.22
CA HIS A 276 -36.53 -6.09 -20.68
C HIS A 276 -36.68 -5.00 -19.61
N ARG A 277 -36.90 -5.38 -18.34
CA ARG A 277 -36.97 -4.45 -17.20
C ARG A 277 -35.66 -3.69 -16.93
N PHE A 278 -34.53 -4.18 -17.42
CA PHE A 278 -33.23 -3.57 -17.24
C PHE A 278 -32.71 -2.89 -18.52
N GLN A 279 -33.42 -3.00 -19.66
CA GLN A 279 -33.03 -2.36 -20.91
C GLN A 279 -33.37 -0.85 -20.96
N SER A 280 -34.35 -0.40 -20.17
CA SER A 280 -34.84 1.00 -20.17
C SER A 280 -34.03 1.98 -19.30
N PRO A 281 -33.48 1.60 -18.13
CA PRO A 281 -32.65 2.48 -17.32
C PRO A 281 -31.42 3.05 -18.07
N CYS A 282 -31.04 4.28 -17.71
CA CYS A 282 -29.82 4.92 -18.20
C CYS A 282 -28.65 4.60 -17.26
N TYR A 283 -27.58 4.00 -17.81
CA TYR A 283 -26.43 3.50 -17.06
C TYR A 283 -25.19 4.41 -17.11
N ASP A 284 -25.32 5.66 -17.55
CA ASP A 284 -24.20 6.61 -17.71
C ASP A 284 -23.37 6.79 -16.43
N ASP A 285 -24.02 6.80 -15.26
CA ASP A 285 -23.35 6.87 -13.95
C ASP A 285 -22.44 5.64 -13.74
N ALA A 286 -22.94 4.43 -14.03
CA ALA A 286 -22.16 3.19 -13.90
C ALA A 286 -21.01 3.13 -14.93
N ILE A 287 -21.26 3.54 -16.18
CA ILE A 287 -20.24 3.63 -17.24
C ILE A 287 -19.13 4.60 -16.84
N THR A 288 -19.49 5.74 -16.23
CA THR A 288 -18.52 6.75 -15.76
C THR A 288 -17.68 6.21 -14.62
N VAL A 289 -18.29 5.51 -13.66
CA VAL A 289 -17.56 4.86 -12.56
C VAL A 289 -16.57 3.84 -13.11
N LEU A 290 -17.02 2.92 -13.97
CA LEU A 290 -16.13 1.90 -14.54
C LEU A 290 -15.01 2.51 -15.39
N SER A 291 -15.29 3.59 -16.13
CA SER A 291 -14.28 4.30 -16.94
C SER A 291 -13.15 4.88 -16.09
N ALA A 292 -13.36 5.09 -14.78
CA ALA A 292 -12.32 5.52 -13.85
C ALA A 292 -11.37 4.38 -13.40
N LEU A 293 -11.58 3.13 -13.84
CA LEU A 293 -10.74 1.98 -13.50
C LEU A 293 -9.26 2.21 -13.83
N GLY A 294 -8.97 2.91 -14.94
CA GLY A 294 -7.60 3.28 -15.31
C GLY A 294 -6.92 4.27 -14.34
N ASN A 295 -7.71 5.09 -13.65
CA ASN A 295 -7.21 6.08 -12.68
C ASN A 295 -6.92 5.46 -11.30
N ALA A 296 -7.52 4.31 -11.00
CA ALA A 296 -7.24 3.57 -9.77
C ALA A 296 -5.82 3.00 -9.79
N ARG A 297 -4.99 3.44 -8.85
CA ARG A 297 -3.54 3.11 -8.78
C ARG A 297 -3.24 1.76 -8.13
N THR A 298 -4.11 1.31 -7.22
CA THR A 298 -3.93 0.04 -6.49
C THR A 298 -4.93 -1.02 -6.94
N PRO A 299 -4.60 -2.31 -6.84
CA PRO A 299 -5.53 -3.41 -7.12
C PRO A 299 -6.78 -3.31 -6.26
N SER A 300 -6.65 -3.07 -4.95
CA SER A 300 -7.82 -2.88 -4.08
C SER A 300 -8.71 -1.72 -4.54
N ALA A 301 -8.14 -0.61 -5.01
CA ALA A 301 -8.93 0.50 -5.55
C ALA A 301 -9.62 0.12 -6.88
N LYS A 302 -8.99 -0.71 -7.72
CA LYS A 302 -9.62 -1.23 -8.95
C LYS A 302 -10.78 -2.15 -8.63
N VAL A 303 -10.62 -3.08 -7.69
CA VAL A 303 -11.72 -3.97 -7.27
C VAL A 303 -12.88 -3.17 -6.67
N ARG A 304 -12.60 -2.16 -5.85
CA ARG A 304 -13.64 -1.25 -5.33
C ARG A 304 -14.32 -0.43 -6.43
N CYS A 305 -13.62 -0.08 -7.50
CA CYS A 305 -14.23 0.57 -8.66
C CYS A 305 -15.26 -0.36 -9.33
N VAL A 306 -14.96 -1.65 -9.45
CA VAL A 306 -15.90 -2.67 -9.95
C VAL A 306 -17.09 -2.83 -9.01
N ALA A 307 -16.88 -2.90 -7.69
CA ALA A 307 -17.97 -2.95 -6.71
C ALA A 307 -18.86 -1.70 -6.76
N ALA A 308 -18.24 -0.51 -6.82
CA ALA A 308 -18.96 0.76 -6.99
C ALA A 308 -19.76 0.81 -8.30
N THR A 309 -19.25 0.18 -9.37
CA THR A 309 -19.97 0.04 -10.65
C THR A 309 -21.23 -0.80 -10.47
N CYS A 310 -21.14 -1.96 -9.81
CA CYS A 310 -22.28 -2.83 -9.53
C CYS A 310 -23.34 -2.11 -8.67
N THR A 311 -22.92 -1.41 -7.62
CA THR A 311 -23.82 -0.58 -6.81
C THR A 311 -24.43 0.59 -7.61
N SER A 312 -23.68 1.15 -8.57
CA SER A 312 -24.19 2.21 -9.46
C SER A 312 -25.26 1.69 -10.43
N ILE A 313 -25.10 0.47 -10.95
CA ILE A 313 -26.11 -0.20 -11.79
C ILE A 313 -27.45 -0.31 -11.04
N ASP A 314 -27.41 -0.84 -9.81
CA ASP A 314 -28.60 -0.96 -8.96
C ASP A 314 -29.24 0.42 -8.69
N ARG A 315 -28.41 1.45 -8.46
CA ARG A 315 -28.90 2.83 -8.29
C ARG A 315 -29.56 3.38 -9.56
N CYS A 316 -29.01 3.12 -10.75
CA CYS A 316 -29.60 3.53 -12.02
C CYS A 316 -30.99 2.91 -12.21
N ILE A 317 -31.15 1.62 -11.92
CA ILE A 317 -32.43 0.90 -11.99
C ILE A 317 -33.44 1.53 -11.02
N LYS A 318 -33.06 1.67 -9.74
CA LYS A 318 -33.92 2.26 -8.71
C LYS A 318 -34.33 3.69 -9.04
N ARG A 319 -33.42 4.50 -9.59
CA ARG A 319 -33.71 5.88 -10.01
C ARG A 319 -34.70 5.92 -11.18
N HIS A 320 -34.57 5.03 -12.17
CA HIS A 320 -35.49 4.98 -13.30
C HIS A 320 -36.92 4.67 -12.87
N TYR A 321 -37.08 3.69 -11.95
CA TYR A 321 -38.39 3.25 -11.47
C TYR A 321 -38.92 4.00 -10.24
N ALA A 322 -38.19 5.00 -9.73
CA ALA A 322 -38.58 5.75 -8.53
C ALA A 322 -39.96 6.43 -8.64
N SER A 323 -40.37 6.77 -9.87
CA SER A 323 -41.63 7.45 -10.18
C SER A 323 -42.77 6.49 -10.57
N ASP A 324 -42.49 5.18 -10.65
CA ASP A 324 -43.48 4.18 -11.07
C ASP A 324 -44.13 3.51 -9.84
N PRO A 325 -45.38 3.85 -9.51
CA PRO A 325 -46.07 3.29 -8.35
C PRO A 325 -46.45 1.81 -8.51
N SER A 326 -46.31 1.24 -9.72
CA SER A 326 -46.64 -0.16 -10.00
C SER A 326 -45.50 -1.15 -9.68
N MET A 327 -44.28 -0.65 -9.49
CA MET A 327 -43.10 -1.47 -9.22
C MET A 327 -42.76 -1.48 -7.72
N ALA A 328 -42.94 -2.64 -7.08
CA ALA A 328 -42.49 -2.85 -5.72
C ALA A 328 -40.95 -2.82 -5.64
N VAL A 329 -40.38 -2.16 -4.62
CA VAL A 329 -38.92 -1.98 -4.44
C VAL A 329 -38.15 -3.31 -4.46
N ASP A 330 -38.74 -4.38 -3.92
CA ASP A 330 -38.12 -5.71 -3.90
C ASP A 330 -37.94 -6.33 -5.30
N ARG A 331 -38.74 -5.89 -6.29
CA ARG A 331 -38.60 -6.29 -7.70
C ARG A 331 -37.60 -5.43 -8.48
N LEU A 332 -37.07 -4.37 -7.87
CA LEU A 332 -36.09 -3.46 -8.47
C LEU A 332 -34.65 -3.85 -8.16
N ASN A 333 -34.43 -4.70 -7.15
CA ASN A 333 -33.10 -5.21 -6.86
C ASN A 333 -32.66 -6.17 -7.98
N ILE A 334 -31.51 -5.90 -8.56
CA ILE A 334 -30.92 -6.79 -9.56
C ILE A 334 -30.42 -8.08 -8.90
N SER A 335 -30.75 -9.23 -9.49
CA SER A 335 -30.28 -10.53 -9.00
C SER A 335 -28.86 -10.82 -9.49
N ALA A 336 -28.20 -11.79 -8.85
CA ALA A 336 -26.90 -12.29 -9.29
C ALA A 336 -26.95 -12.91 -10.70
N ASP A 337 -28.09 -13.44 -11.12
CA ASP A 337 -28.26 -14.06 -12.44
C ASP A 337 -28.44 -12.99 -13.53
N ASP A 338 -29.07 -11.86 -13.20
CA ASP A 338 -29.32 -10.78 -14.18
C ASP A 338 -28.13 -9.81 -14.29
N LEU A 339 -27.38 -9.60 -13.21
CA LEU A 339 -26.29 -8.61 -13.12
C LEU A 339 -25.21 -8.77 -14.21
N PRO A 340 -24.74 -9.98 -14.56
CA PRO A 340 -23.72 -10.15 -15.60
C PRO A 340 -24.11 -9.56 -16.96
N SER A 341 -25.38 -9.69 -17.37
CA SER A 341 -25.87 -9.13 -18.65
C SER A 341 -25.84 -7.59 -18.67
N VAL A 342 -26.22 -6.96 -17.56
CA VAL A 342 -26.20 -5.50 -17.40
C VAL A 342 -24.77 -4.98 -17.28
N LEU A 343 -23.93 -5.68 -16.52
CA LEU A 343 -22.52 -5.34 -16.36
C LEU A 343 -21.76 -5.50 -17.68
N ALA A 344 -22.07 -6.54 -18.48
CA ALA A 344 -21.52 -6.74 -19.82
C ALA A 344 -21.78 -5.54 -20.74
N TYR A 345 -23.02 -5.02 -20.73
CA TYR A 345 -23.35 -3.79 -21.42
C TYR A 345 -22.52 -2.60 -20.92
N VAL A 346 -22.44 -2.39 -19.61
CA VAL A 346 -21.65 -1.29 -19.01
C VAL A 346 -20.17 -1.38 -19.39
N VAL A 347 -19.59 -2.59 -19.37
CA VAL A 347 -18.20 -2.85 -19.79
C VAL A 347 -17.99 -2.47 -21.25
N ALA A 348 -18.88 -2.88 -22.15
CA ALA A 348 -18.78 -2.56 -23.58
C ALA A 348 -18.96 -1.07 -23.89
N GLN A 349 -19.68 -0.32 -23.05
CA GLN A 349 -19.82 1.13 -23.19
C GLN A 349 -18.66 1.91 -22.57
N ALA A 350 -17.93 1.34 -21.61
CA ALA A 350 -16.82 1.98 -20.90
C ALA A 350 -15.51 1.98 -21.72
N VAL A 351 -15.48 2.75 -22.81
CA VAL A 351 -14.37 2.82 -23.80
C VAL A 351 -13.00 3.01 -23.16
N ALA A 352 -12.91 3.79 -22.07
CA ALA A 352 -11.65 4.05 -21.38
C ALA A 352 -10.96 2.77 -20.86
N THR A 353 -11.70 1.68 -20.70
CA THR A 353 -11.19 0.40 -20.18
C THR A 353 -10.75 -0.58 -21.27
N HIS A 354 -11.15 -0.36 -22.53
CA HIS A 354 -11.00 -1.34 -23.62
C HIS A 354 -9.54 -1.74 -23.89
N GLY A 355 -8.60 -0.81 -23.75
CA GLY A 355 -7.20 -1.06 -24.08
C GLY A 355 -6.39 -1.84 -23.05
N HIS A 356 -6.92 -2.06 -21.84
CA HIS A 356 -6.18 -2.69 -20.73
C HIS A 356 -7.07 -3.58 -19.85
N LEU A 357 -8.20 -4.06 -20.38
CA LEU A 357 -9.19 -4.78 -19.60
C LEU A 357 -8.64 -6.09 -19.03
N ALA A 358 -8.03 -6.95 -19.86
CA ALA A 358 -7.43 -8.21 -19.42
C ALA A 358 -6.28 -7.96 -18.45
N SER A 359 -5.44 -6.96 -18.72
CA SER A 359 -4.39 -6.53 -17.80
C SER A 359 -4.92 -6.11 -16.43
N TYR A 360 -6.02 -5.34 -16.38
CA TYR A 360 -6.63 -4.92 -15.12
C TYR A 360 -7.25 -6.07 -14.36
N VAL A 361 -7.95 -6.97 -15.05
CA VAL A 361 -8.56 -8.17 -14.45
C VAL A 361 -7.48 -9.07 -13.85
N ALA A 362 -6.43 -9.39 -14.62
CA ALA A 362 -5.32 -10.20 -14.14
C ALA A 362 -4.60 -9.56 -12.94
N LEU A 363 -4.47 -8.23 -12.92
CA LEU A 363 -3.88 -7.51 -11.79
C LEU A 363 -4.80 -7.50 -10.56
N MET A 364 -6.12 -7.42 -10.74
CA MET A 364 -7.07 -7.58 -9.64
C MET A 364 -7.02 -8.99 -9.05
N ASP A 365 -7.02 -10.03 -9.89
CA ASP A 365 -6.98 -11.44 -9.44
C ASP A 365 -5.66 -11.76 -8.71
N ALA A 366 -4.53 -11.28 -9.22
CA ALA A 366 -3.22 -11.58 -8.63
C ALA A 366 -3.04 -10.97 -7.23
N PHE A 367 -3.70 -9.84 -6.96
CA PHE A 367 -3.52 -9.03 -5.76
C PHE A 367 -4.76 -8.90 -4.89
N LEU A 368 -5.85 -9.59 -5.19
CA LEU A 368 -7.06 -9.58 -4.37
C LEU A 368 -6.70 -10.02 -2.94
N PRO A 369 -6.80 -9.12 -1.95
CA PRO A 369 -6.44 -9.49 -0.59
C PRO A 369 -7.56 -10.35 0.01
N PRO A 370 -7.23 -11.31 0.89
CA PRO A 370 -8.22 -12.23 1.47
C PRO A 370 -9.40 -11.52 2.15
N ARG A 371 -9.17 -10.32 2.71
CA ARG A 371 -10.20 -9.50 3.34
C ARG A 371 -11.30 -9.03 2.37
N LEU A 372 -10.96 -8.83 1.10
CA LEU A 372 -11.90 -8.40 0.06
C LEU A 372 -12.53 -9.58 -0.67
N GLU A 373 -11.88 -10.75 -0.65
CA GLU A 373 -12.33 -11.97 -1.33
C GLU A 373 -13.69 -12.46 -0.82
N ALA A 374 -13.96 -12.36 0.48
CA ALA A 374 -15.23 -12.78 1.09
C ALA A 374 -16.32 -11.68 1.12
N GLY A 375 -16.03 -10.48 0.60
CA GLY A 375 -16.90 -9.30 0.68
C GLY A 375 -17.65 -8.96 -0.62
N GLU A 376 -18.24 -7.77 -0.64
CA GLU A 376 -18.89 -7.20 -1.84
C GLU A 376 -17.89 -7.08 -3.00
N GLU A 377 -16.64 -6.75 -2.69
CA GLU A 377 -15.54 -6.64 -3.64
C GLU A 377 -15.24 -7.95 -4.37
N GLY A 378 -15.09 -9.06 -3.64
CA GLY A 378 -14.86 -10.38 -4.21
C GLY A 378 -16.05 -10.86 -5.05
N TYR A 379 -17.27 -10.65 -4.56
CA TYR A 379 -18.49 -10.92 -5.32
C TYR A 379 -18.53 -10.11 -6.62
N SER A 380 -18.26 -8.80 -6.57
CA SER A 380 -18.30 -7.92 -7.73
C SER A 380 -17.24 -8.26 -8.77
N LEU A 381 -16.05 -8.70 -8.34
CA LEU A 381 -15.02 -9.22 -9.25
C LEU A 381 -15.46 -10.53 -9.92
N ALA A 382 -16.12 -11.44 -9.19
CA ALA A 382 -16.70 -12.65 -9.77
C ALA A 382 -17.81 -12.32 -10.79
N MET A 383 -18.64 -11.30 -10.53
CA MET A 383 -19.64 -10.81 -11.48
C MET A 383 -19.01 -10.19 -12.72
N LEU A 384 -17.88 -9.49 -12.58
CA LEU A 384 -17.11 -9.02 -13.73
C LEU A 384 -16.62 -10.19 -14.58
N HIS A 385 -16.05 -11.23 -13.97
CA HIS A 385 -15.65 -12.44 -14.70
C HIS A 385 -16.83 -13.09 -15.44
N ALA A 386 -17.98 -13.23 -14.77
CA ALA A 386 -19.20 -13.74 -15.40
C ALA A 386 -19.67 -12.86 -16.58
N ALA A 387 -19.59 -11.53 -16.43
CA ALA A 387 -19.92 -10.60 -17.51
C ALA A 387 -18.95 -10.72 -18.70
N LEU A 388 -17.65 -10.95 -18.46
CA LEU A 388 -16.69 -11.19 -19.53
C LEU A 388 -16.98 -12.52 -20.24
N THR A 389 -17.24 -13.60 -19.52
CA THR A 389 -17.67 -14.87 -20.12
C THR A 389 -18.96 -14.72 -20.93
N HIS A 390 -19.91 -13.90 -20.45
CA HIS A 390 -21.12 -13.57 -21.21
C HIS A 390 -20.78 -12.84 -22.51
N LEU A 391 -19.94 -11.80 -22.45
CA LEU A 391 -19.48 -11.08 -23.64
C LEU A 391 -18.79 -12.02 -24.63
N GLU A 392 -17.99 -12.98 -24.16
CA GLU A 392 -17.35 -13.99 -25.03
C GLU A 392 -18.37 -14.79 -25.84
N SER A 393 -19.55 -15.09 -25.27
CA SER A 393 -20.62 -15.85 -25.94
C SER A 393 -21.41 -15.06 -26.99
N ILE A 394 -21.35 -13.73 -26.94
CA ILE A 394 -22.00 -12.86 -27.94
C ILE A 394 -21.13 -12.85 -29.20
N GLU A 395 -21.72 -13.27 -30.32
CA GLU A 395 -21.08 -13.35 -31.65
C GLU A 395 -21.06 -12.03 -32.42
#